data_AF-A0AAD9D4U5-F1
#
_entry.id   AF-A0AAD9D4U5-F1
#
_cell.length_a   1.000
_cell.length_b   1.000
_cell.length_c   1.000
_cell.angle_alpha   90.00
_cell.angle_beta   90.00
_cell.angle_gamma   90.00
#
_symmetry.space_group_name_H-M   'P 1'
#
loop_
_entity.id
_entity.type
_entity.pdbx_description
1 polymer ?
#
loop_
_entity_poly.entity_id
_entity_poly.type
_entity_poly.pdbx_seq_one_letter_code
_entity_poly.pdbx_strand_id
1 'polypeptide(L)'
;MSVASVSSSSFREQQLCGFKRQQQQQREQPEQHFEQQHPQQQQQLLESVNRHKERVMNASLRVEVLECQIREEVEKLISLVGSSCSHSVASNPSSHHNIDNVDDNNNNPNIHQLESHLLQLENDLLTEQRTLAEYEKSYQVSLERTKQRWKQQIEEHQRRFRVCYRAVPHHSRTKSL
;
A
#
# COMPACT_ATOMS: atom_id res chain seq x y z
N MET A 1 -86.61 1.07 18.07
CA MET A 1 -85.48 1.52 17.25
C MET A 1 -84.24 1.54 18.15
N SER A 2 -83.32 0.60 17.96
CA SER A 2 -82.06 0.51 18.72
C SER A 2 -80.96 1.27 17.97
N VAL A 3 -80.35 2.25 18.63
CA VAL A 3 -79.13 2.90 18.13
C VAL A 3 -77.91 2.25 18.79
N ALA A 4 -77.04 1.70 17.97
CA ALA A 4 -75.80 1.04 18.40
C ALA A 4 -74.84 2.08 18.99
N SER A 5 -74.43 1.87 20.25
CA SER A 5 -73.31 2.59 20.87
C SER A 5 -72.00 2.11 20.27
N VAL A 6 -71.33 2.96 19.50
CA VAL A 6 -70.00 2.68 18.96
C VAL A 6 -68.96 3.05 20.03
N SER A 7 -68.34 2.02 20.60
CA SER A 7 -67.37 2.10 21.69
C SER A 7 -66.17 2.99 21.34
N SER A 8 -65.97 4.06 22.13
CA SER A 8 -64.88 5.03 21.99
C SER A 8 -63.47 4.49 22.24
N SER A 9 -63.30 3.19 22.56
CA SER A 9 -61.98 2.58 22.80
C SER A 9 -61.23 2.23 21.50
N SER A 10 -61.95 1.78 20.46
CA SER A 10 -61.36 1.31 19.20
C SER A 10 -60.64 2.44 18.44
N PHE A 11 -61.17 3.66 18.49
CA PHE A 11 -60.60 4.82 17.82
C PHE A 11 -59.29 5.31 18.48
N ARG A 12 -59.18 5.16 19.80
CA ARG A 12 -57.97 5.52 20.55
C ARG A 12 -56.83 4.53 20.31
N GLU A 13 -57.13 3.24 20.23
CA GLU A 13 -56.14 2.20 19.93
C GLU A 13 -55.60 2.29 18.49
N GLN A 14 -56.45 2.60 17.50
CA GLN A 14 -55.99 2.81 16.12
C GLN A 14 -55.06 4.02 15.99
N GLN A 15 -55.34 5.13 16.68
CA GLN A 15 -54.44 6.29 16.67
C GLN A 15 -53.10 6.02 17.36
N LEU A 16 -53.11 5.34 18.51
CA LEU A 16 -51.88 4.95 19.22
C LEU A 16 -51.02 3.98 18.40
N CYS A 17 -51.64 3.07 17.65
CA CYS A 17 -50.95 2.13 16.78
C CYS A 17 -50.34 2.85 15.55
N GLY A 18 -51.07 3.82 14.97
CA GLY A 18 -50.54 4.70 13.92
C GLY A 18 -49.36 5.54 14.39
N PHE A 19 -49.44 6.13 15.57
CA PHE A 19 -48.36 6.95 16.15
C PHE A 19 -47.11 6.12 16.47
N LYS A 20 -47.27 4.90 17.01
CA LYS A 20 -46.16 3.98 17.24
C LYS A 20 -45.52 3.52 15.93
N ARG A 21 -46.32 3.23 14.90
CA ARG A 21 -45.81 2.83 13.58
C ARG A 21 -45.05 3.97 12.88
N GLN A 22 -45.52 5.21 13.05
CA GLN A 22 -44.87 6.40 12.52
C GLN A 22 -43.58 6.77 13.29
N GLN A 23 -43.54 6.57 14.61
CA GLN A 23 -42.31 6.72 15.40
C GLN A 23 -41.27 5.63 15.10
N GLN A 24 -41.71 4.40 14.79
CA GLN A 24 -40.83 3.29 14.45
C GLN A 24 -40.24 3.49 13.03
N GLN A 25 -41.02 3.98 12.07
CA GLN A 25 -40.50 4.37 10.75
C GLN A 25 -39.52 5.55 10.80
N GLN A 26 -39.66 6.49 11.75
CA GLN A 26 -38.67 7.57 11.92
C GLN A 26 -37.36 7.10 12.57
N ARG A 27 -37.35 5.97 13.29
CA ARG A 27 -36.11 5.41 13.85
C ARG A 27 -35.30 4.58 12.85
N GLU A 28 -35.93 4.00 11.83
CA GLU A 28 -35.25 3.10 10.88
C GLU A 28 -34.64 3.82 9.67
N GLN A 29 -35.07 5.06 9.37
CA GLN A 29 -34.57 5.79 8.19
C GLN A 29 -33.12 6.34 8.28
N PRO A 30 -32.50 6.63 9.45
CA PRO A 30 -31.10 7.05 9.46
C PRO A 30 -30.10 5.89 9.27
N GLU A 31 -30.52 4.63 9.47
CA GLU A 31 -29.58 3.50 9.49
C GLU A 31 -29.23 2.99 8.09
N GLN A 32 -30.18 2.99 7.14
CA GLN A 32 -29.95 2.44 5.80
C GLN A 32 -29.02 3.30 4.91
N HIS A 33 -28.94 4.60 5.16
CA HIS A 33 -28.09 5.48 4.34
C HIS A 33 -26.59 5.36 4.68
N PHE A 34 -26.25 4.84 5.86
CA PHE A 34 -24.87 4.77 6.36
C PHE A 34 -24.14 3.48 5.97
N GLU A 35 -24.87 2.36 5.81
CA GLU A 35 -24.28 1.09 5.38
C GLU A 35 -23.77 1.10 3.92
N GLN A 36 -24.31 1.96 3.05
CA GLN A 36 -23.91 1.98 1.64
C GLN A 36 -22.71 2.87 1.31
N GLN A 37 -22.39 3.91 2.10
CA GLN A 37 -21.26 4.81 1.79
C GLN A 37 -19.90 4.31 2.31
N HIS A 38 -19.89 3.53 3.40
CA HIS A 38 -18.67 3.00 3.99
C HIS A 38 -17.88 1.98 3.14
N PRO A 39 -18.52 1.03 2.43
CA PRO A 39 -17.80 -0.01 1.70
C PRO A 39 -16.97 0.55 0.54
N GLN A 40 -17.51 1.50 -0.23
CA GLN A 40 -16.80 2.08 -1.38
C GLN A 40 -15.54 2.84 -0.96
N GLN A 41 -15.63 3.65 0.10
CA GLN A 41 -14.46 4.40 0.57
C GLN A 41 -13.37 3.47 1.14
N GLN A 42 -13.78 2.39 1.81
CA GLN A 42 -12.85 1.39 2.34
C GLN A 42 -12.19 0.59 1.21
N GLN A 43 -12.94 0.24 0.17
CA GLN A 43 -12.41 -0.42 -1.01
C GLN A 43 -11.38 0.45 -1.75
N GLN A 44 -11.68 1.74 -1.95
CA GLN A 44 -10.74 2.67 -2.58
C GLN A 44 -9.41 2.81 -1.81
N LEU A 45 -9.46 2.80 -0.47
CA LEU A 45 -8.25 2.83 0.36
C LEU A 45 -7.43 1.54 0.19
N LEU A 46 -8.07 0.37 0.20
CA LEU A 46 -7.39 -0.90 -0.01
C LEU A 46 -6.79 -1.01 -1.43
N GLU A 47 -7.51 -0.60 -2.45
CA GLU A 47 -7.00 -0.52 -3.83
C GLU A 47 -5.81 0.44 -3.94
N SER A 48 -5.87 1.57 -3.23
CA SER A 48 -4.73 2.48 -3.13
C SER A 48 -3.51 1.78 -2.52
N VAL A 49 -3.67 1.12 -1.37
CA VAL A 49 -2.58 0.37 -0.71
C VAL A 49 -2.01 -0.69 -1.64
N ASN A 50 -2.85 -1.44 -2.35
CA ASN A 50 -2.42 -2.47 -3.29
C ASN A 50 -1.61 -1.89 -4.45
N ARG A 51 -2.04 -0.76 -5.05
CA ARG A 51 -1.26 -0.08 -6.09
C ARG A 51 0.10 0.41 -5.60
N HIS A 52 0.18 0.89 -4.37
CA HIS A 52 1.46 1.30 -3.79
C HIS A 52 2.36 0.08 -3.52
N LYS A 53 1.80 -1.02 -3.02
CA LYS A 53 2.52 -2.29 -2.82
C LYS A 53 3.11 -2.81 -4.13
N GLU A 54 2.30 -2.83 -5.19
CA GLU A 54 2.73 -3.29 -6.52
C GLU A 54 3.89 -2.44 -7.05
N ARG A 55 3.83 -1.12 -6.89
CA ARG A 55 4.93 -0.23 -7.26
C ARG A 55 6.23 -0.54 -6.51
N VAL A 56 6.14 -0.79 -5.19
CA VAL A 56 7.30 -1.22 -4.39
C VAL A 56 7.86 -2.52 -4.93
N MET A 57 7.04 -3.56 -5.10
CA MET A 57 7.50 -4.86 -5.61
C MET A 57 8.16 -4.74 -6.99
N ASN A 58 7.57 -3.98 -7.91
CA ASN A 58 8.13 -3.77 -9.24
C ASN A 58 9.45 -3.02 -9.20
N ALA A 59 9.59 -2.01 -8.33
CA ALA A 59 10.86 -1.29 -8.17
C ALA A 59 11.94 -2.17 -7.52
N SER A 60 11.59 -2.96 -6.50
CA SER A 60 12.49 -3.94 -5.89
C SER A 60 13.01 -4.94 -6.92
N LEU A 61 12.15 -5.44 -7.80
CA LEU A 61 12.55 -6.34 -8.87
C LEU A 61 13.52 -5.68 -9.86
N ARG A 62 13.29 -4.41 -10.24
CA ARG A 62 14.21 -3.68 -11.12
C ARG A 62 15.58 -3.49 -10.49
N VAL A 63 15.63 -3.19 -9.19
CA VAL A 63 16.88 -3.10 -8.42
C VAL A 63 17.63 -4.43 -8.45
N GLU A 64 16.96 -5.55 -8.17
CA GLU A 64 17.57 -6.88 -8.19
C GLU A 64 18.11 -7.25 -9.58
N VAL A 65 17.36 -6.94 -10.65
CA VAL A 65 17.81 -7.16 -12.03
C VAL A 65 19.07 -6.33 -12.34
N LEU A 66 19.10 -5.06 -11.96
CA LEU A 66 20.25 -4.19 -12.19
C LEU A 66 21.48 -4.66 -11.40
N GLU A 67 21.31 -5.11 -10.16
CA GLU A 67 22.40 -5.68 -9.35
C GLU A 67 22.99 -6.95 -9.99
N CYS A 68 22.15 -7.81 -10.57
CA CYS A 68 22.59 -8.98 -11.33
C CYS A 68 23.35 -8.58 -12.60
N GLN A 69 22.81 -7.63 -13.38
CA GLN A 69 23.45 -7.14 -14.60
C GLN A 69 24.82 -6.53 -14.32
N ILE A 70 24.94 -5.67 -13.30
CA ILE A 70 26.22 -5.09 -12.89
C ILE A 70 27.22 -6.20 -12.53
N ARG A 71 26.79 -7.21 -11.78
CA ARG A 71 27.66 -8.34 -11.39
C ARG A 71 28.19 -9.09 -12.61
N GLU A 72 27.32 -9.42 -13.55
CA GLU A 72 27.70 -10.10 -14.80
C GLU A 72 28.67 -9.26 -15.64
N GLU A 73 28.42 -7.94 -15.78
CA GLU A 73 29.30 -7.04 -16.53
C GLU A 73 30.66 -6.84 -15.84
N VAL A 74 30.70 -6.78 -14.51
CA VAL A 74 31.96 -6.77 -13.74
C VAL A 74 32.74 -8.07 -13.94
N GLU A 75 32.07 -9.23 -13.93
CA GLU A 75 32.73 -10.53 -14.21
C GLU A 75 33.31 -10.60 -15.63
N LYS A 76 32.60 -10.02 -16.62
CA LYS A 76 33.12 -9.87 -17.99
C LYS A 76 34.36 -8.98 -18.02
N LEU A 77 34.34 -7.85 -17.31
CA LEU A 77 35.48 -6.93 -17.23
C LEU A 77 36.71 -7.63 -16.63
N ILE A 78 36.53 -8.32 -15.50
CA ILE A 78 37.58 -9.10 -14.85
C ILE A 78 38.14 -10.17 -15.79
N SER A 79 37.27 -10.87 -16.53
CA SER A 79 37.67 -11.90 -17.48
C SER A 79 38.52 -11.34 -18.63
N LEU A 80 38.15 -10.16 -19.17
CA LEU A 80 38.90 -9.49 -20.23
C LEU A 80 40.28 -9.03 -19.74
N VAL A 81 40.34 -8.40 -18.56
CA VAL A 81 41.59 -7.93 -17.97
C VAL A 81 42.50 -9.11 -17.60
N GLY A 82 41.95 -10.19 -17.05
CA GLY A 82 42.70 -11.40 -16.68
C GLY A 82 43.24 -12.20 -17.89
N SER A 83 42.48 -12.24 -18.99
CA SER A 83 42.89 -12.94 -20.22
C SER A 83 44.07 -12.24 -20.90
N SER A 84 44.12 -10.90 -20.88
CA SER A 84 45.24 -10.12 -21.44
C SER A 84 46.59 -10.34 -20.73
N CYS A 85 46.59 -10.86 -19.50
CA CYS A 85 47.80 -11.12 -18.71
C CYS A 85 48.38 -12.54 -18.87
N SER A 86 47.68 -13.46 -19.56
CA SER A 86 48.02 -14.89 -19.58
C SER A 86 48.93 -15.33 -20.76
N HIS A 87 49.38 -14.39 -21.61
CA HIS A 87 50.11 -14.72 -22.85
C HIS A 87 51.64 -14.48 -22.84
N SER A 88 52.27 -14.19 -21.70
CA SER A 88 53.69 -13.77 -21.68
C SER A 88 54.69 -14.73 -20.99
N VAL A 89 54.53 -16.05 -21.12
CA VAL A 89 55.58 -17.02 -20.71
C VAL A 89 55.58 -18.30 -21.54
N ALA A 90 55.86 -18.19 -22.83
CA ALA A 90 56.41 -19.29 -23.61
C ALA A 90 56.98 -18.77 -24.95
N SER A 91 58.26 -18.37 -24.97
CA SER A 91 59.22 -18.66 -26.07
C SER A 91 60.52 -17.84 -25.95
N ASN A 92 61.61 -18.56 -25.68
CA ASN A 92 63.03 -18.32 -26.01
C ASN A 92 63.80 -17.03 -25.60
N PRO A 93 64.99 -17.19 -24.97
CA PRO A 93 65.88 -16.11 -24.58
C PRO A 93 66.95 -15.83 -25.65
N SER A 94 66.66 -15.00 -26.65
CA SER A 94 67.71 -14.29 -27.39
C SER A 94 67.10 -13.25 -28.31
N SER A 95 67.40 -11.98 -28.05
CA SER A 95 67.66 -10.93 -29.05
C SER A 95 67.19 -9.59 -28.49
N HIS A 96 68.18 -8.70 -28.33
CA HIS A 96 68.10 -7.25 -28.49
C HIS A 96 66.87 -6.49 -27.95
N HIS A 97 67.15 -5.68 -26.92
CA HIS A 97 66.47 -4.42 -26.55
C HIS A 97 65.37 -3.96 -27.52
N ASN A 98 64.16 -4.46 -27.32
CA ASN A 98 62.97 -3.63 -27.43
C ASN A 98 62.55 -3.38 -25.98
N ILE A 99 62.58 -2.11 -25.56
CA ILE A 99 61.86 -1.69 -24.38
C ILE A 99 60.40 -1.77 -24.81
N ASP A 100 59.81 -2.95 -24.57
CA ASP A 100 58.43 -3.28 -24.86
C ASP A 100 57.50 -2.22 -24.26
N ASN A 101 56.58 -1.75 -25.10
CA ASN A 101 55.45 -0.91 -24.74
C ASN A 101 54.76 -1.46 -23.49
N VAL A 102 54.87 -0.76 -22.37
CA VAL A 102 54.11 -1.04 -21.15
C VAL A 102 52.70 -0.41 -21.17
N ASP A 103 52.33 0.35 -22.21
CA ASP A 103 51.21 1.31 -22.08
C ASP A 103 50.00 1.14 -23.01
N ASP A 104 49.77 -0.02 -23.64
CA ASP A 104 48.64 -0.19 -24.58
C ASP A 104 47.59 -1.23 -24.18
N ASN A 105 47.60 -1.72 -22.94
CA ASN A 105 46.52 -2.60 -22.46
C ASN A 105 45.25 -1.82 -22.06
N ASN A 106 45.32 -0.49 -21.98
CA ASN A 106 44.18 0.39 -21.65
C ASN A 106 43.37 0.83 -22.87
N ASN A 107 43.85 0.64 -24.10
CA ASN A 107 43.17 1.12 -25.32
C ASN A 107 42.31 0.05 -26.01
N ASN A 108 41.86 -0.99 -25.29
CA ASN A 108 40.91 -1.92 -25.89
C ASN A 108 39.53 -1.23 -25.96
N PRO A 109 39.00 -0.91 -27.15
CA PRO A 109 37.71 -0.23 -27.27
C PRO A 109 36.57 -1.01 -26.60
N ASN A 110 36.73 -2.33 -26.45
CA ASN A 110 35.78 -3.18 -25.73
C ASN A 110 35.79 -2.94 -24.21
N ILE A 111 36.95 -2.65 -23.61
CA ILE A 111 37.06 -2.35 -22.17
C ILE A 111 36.38 -1.02 -21.86
N HIS A 112 36.68 0.03 -22.63
CA HIS A 112 36.05 1.35 -22.44
C HIS A 112 34.53 1.34 -22.67
N GLN A 113 34.05 0.54 -23.63
CA GLN A 113 32.61 0.34 -23.82
C GLN A 113 31.97 -0.33 -22.60
N LEU A 114 32.63 -1.35 -22.04
CA LEU A 114 32.16 -2.06 -20.85
C LEU A 114 32.16 -1.17 -19.60
N GLU A 115 33.21 -0.37 -19.40
CA GLU A 115 33.30 0.62 -18.31
C GLU A 115 32.20 1.69 -18.41
N SER A 116 31.96 2.22 -19.61
CA SER A 116 30.88 3.17 -19.85
C SER A 116 29.50 2.54 -19.61
N HIS A 117 29.32 1.26 -19.98
CA HIS A 117 28.08 0.54 -19.75
C HIS A 117 27.84 0.28 -18.26
N LEU A 118 28.88 -0.14 -17.53
CA LEU A 118 28.83 -0.31 -16.08
C LEU A 118 28.46 0.99 -15.37
N LEU A 119 29.08 2.11 -15.74
CA LEU A 119 28.74 3.41 -15.17
C LEU A 119 27.27 3.78 -15.41
N GLN A 120 26.72 3.44 -16.58
CA GLN A 120 25.31 3.66 -16.87
C GLN A 120 24.42 2.79 -15.97
N LEU A 121 24.71 1.49 -15.86
CA LEU A 121 23.95 0.57 -14.99
C LEU A 121 24.00 0.98 -13.52
N GLU A 122 25.14 1.47 -13.03
CA GLU A 122 25.28 1.99 -11.66
C GLU A 122 24.42 3.24 -11.44
N ASN A 123 24.37 4.16 -12.41
CA ASN A 123 23.49 5.33 -12.34
C ASN A 123 22.01 4.94 -12.38
N ASP A 124 21.66 3.95 -13.20
CA ASP A 124 20.29 3.41 -13.26
C ASP A 124 19.91 2.74 -11.94
N LEU A 125 20.82 1.96 -11.33
CA LEU A 125 20.64 1.35 -10.02
C LEU A 125 20.40 2.41 -8.93
N LEU A 126 21.22 3.45 -8.89
CA LEU A 126 21.06 4.55 -7.93
C LEU A 126 19.70 5.25 -8.10
N THR A 127 19.25 5.42 -9.35
CA THR A 127 17.96 6.04 -9.66
C THR A 127 16.80 5.15 -9.22
N GLU A 128 16.87 3.84 -9.47
CA GLU A 128 15.86 2.89 -9.05
C GLU A 128 15.82 2.71 -7.53
N GLN A 129 16.96 2.71 -6.85
CA GLN A 129 17.03 2.68 -5.38
C GLN A 129 16.36 3.91 -4.74
N ARG A 130 16.57 5.10 -5.30
CA ARG A 130 15.87 6.32 -4.84
C ARG A 130 14.36 6.21 -5.09
N THR A 131 13.98 5.75 -6.27
CA THR A 131 12.57 5.53 -6.65
C THR A 131 11.89 4.52 -5.72
N LEU A 132 12.57 3.42 -5.39
CA LEU A 132 12.10 2.40 -4.46
C LEU A 132 11.82 3.02 -3.08
N ALA A 133 12.75 3.80 -2.53
CA ALA A 133 12.57 4.47 -1.25
C ALA A 133 11.35 5.43 -1.24
N GLU A 134 11.11 6.14 -2.34
CA GLU A 134 9.92 6.98 -2.50
C GLU A 134 8.62 6.17 -2.54
N TYR A 135 8.63 5.01 -3.20
CA TYR A 135 7.49 4.11 -3.27
C TYR A 135 7.21 3.45 -1.93
N GLU A 136 8.24 3.03 -1.18
CA GLU A 136 8.11 2.49 0.17
C GLU A 136 7.48 3.51 1.11
N LYS A 137 7.96 4.76 1.08
CA LYS A 137 7.37 5.86 1.85
C LYS A 137 5.91 6.07 1.50
N SER A 138 5.58 6.08 0.22
CA SER A 138 4.20 6.28 -0.25
C SER A 138 3.30 5.11 0.16
N TYR A 139 3.81 3.87 0.10
CA TYR A 139 3.12 2.67 0.58
C TYR A 139 2.84 2.74 2.09
N GLN A 140 3.84 3.12 2.90
CA GLN A 140 3.69 3.28 4.33
C GLN A 140 2.64 4.34 4.68
N VAL A 141 2.66 5.50 4.01
CA VAL A 141 1.65 6.55 4.18
C VAL A 141 0.25 6.04 3.83
N SER A 142 0.11 5.28 2.73
CA SER A 142 -1.17 4.70 2.31
C SER A 142 -1.70 3.69 3.33
N LEU A 143 -0.82 2.83 3.87
CA LEU A 143 -1.13 1.90 4.95
C LEU A 143 -1.63 2.61 6.20
N GLU A 144 -0.92 3.64 6.67
CA GLU A 144 -1.31 4.34 7.90
C GLU A 144 -2.60 5.12 7.76
N ARG A 145 -2.85 5.73 6.60
CA ARG A 145 -4.16 6.34 6.30
C ARG A 145 -5.29 5.30 6.38
N THR A 146 -5.07 4.11 5.83
CA THR A 146 -6.07 3.04 5.84
C THR A 146 -6.32 2.54 7.26
N LYS A 147 -5.27 2.28 8.05
CA LYS A 147 -5.37 1.89 9.46
C LYS A 147 -6.08 2.94 10.29
N GLN A 148 -5.75 4.22 10.11
CA GLN A 148 -6.39 5.32 10.83
C GLN A 148 -7.89 5.41 10.49
N ARG A 149 -8.26 5.23 9.22
CA ARG A 149 -9.67 5.18 8.82
C ARG A 149 -10.39 4.02 9.49
N TRP A 150 -9.84 2.82 9.46
CA TRP A 150 -10.44 1.65 10.11
C TRP A 150 -10.63 1.87 11.61
N LYS A 151 -9.63 2.44 12.29
CA LYS A 151 -9.72 2.80 13.71
C LYS A 151 -10.89 3.76 13.97
N GLN A 152 -11.04 4.81 13.16
CA GLN A 152 -12.17 5.75 13.29
C GLN A 152 -13.52 5.05 13.11
N GLN A 153 -13.65 4.15 12.12
CA GLN A 153 -14.89 3.40 11.89
C GLN A 153 -15.23 2.51 13.10
N ILE A 154 -14.24 1.84 13.68
CA ILE A 154 -14.43 1.01 14.89
C ILE A 154 -14.85 1.88 16.08
N GLU A 155 -14.17 3.01 16.31
CA GLU A 155 -14.50 3.93 17.41
C GLU A 155 -15.91 4.53 17.26
N GLU A 156 -16.30 4.89 16.04
CA GLU A 156 -17.65 5.38 15.74
C GLU A 156 -18.71 4.31 15.97
N HIS A 157 -18.47 3.09 15.47
CA HIS A 157 -19.36 1.95 15.73
C HIS A 157 -19.47 1.68 17.24
N GLN A 158 -18.37 1.68 17.99
CA GLN A 158 -18.42 1.50 19.44
C GLN A 158 -19.16 2.64 20.15
N ARG A 159 -18.99 3.89 19.71
CA ARG A 159 -19.69 5.06 20.27
C ARG A 159 -21.20 4.93 20.08
N ARG A 160 -21.66 4.60 18.87
CA ARG A 160 -23.10 4.41 18.58
C ARG A 160 -23.72 3.34 19.46
N PHE A 161 -23.04 2.21 19.65
CA PHE A 161 -23.57 1.10 20.44
C PHE A 161 -23.45 1.33 21.95
N ARG A 162 -22.45 2.07 22.44
CA ARG A 162 -22.38 2.49 23.86
C ARG A 162 -23.52 3.44 24.24
N VAL A 163 -24.01 4.26 23.32
CA VAL A 163 -25.14 5.18 23.58
C VAL A 163 -26.47 4.42 23.77
N CYS A 164 -26.61 3.23 23.19
CA CYS A 164 -27.84 2.42 23.28
C CYS A 164 -28.06 1.76 24.66
N TYR A 165 -27.03 1.58 25.49
CA TYR A 165 -27.14 0.90 26.79
C TYR A 165 -27.30 1.86 27.99
N ARG A 166 -27.26 3.18 27.77
CA ARG A 166 -27.42 4.19 28.85
C ARG A 166 -28.80 4.85 28.85
N ALA A 167 -29.85 4.08 28.59
CA ALA A 167 -31.24 4.48 28.80
C ALA A 167 -31.92 3.51 29.78
N VAL A 168 -31.40 3.42 31.00
CA VAL A 168 -32.15 2.82 32.12
C VAL A 168 -33.06 3.93 32.67
N PRO A 169 -34.39 3.79 32.64
CA PRO A 169 -35.26 4.79 33.22
C PRO A 169 -35.12 4.72 34.73
N HIS A 170 -34.66 5.80 35.37
CA HIS A 170 -34.95 6.01 36.79
C HIS A 170 -36.46 6.10 36.93
N HIS A 171 -37.08 4.99 37.34
CA HIS A 171 -38.48 4.98 37.71
C HIS A 171 -38.65 5.95 38.87
N SER A 172 -39.42 7.01 38.61
CA SER A 172 -39.94 7.94 39.60
C SER A 172 -40.61 7.14 40.70
N ARG A 173 -39.95 6.98 41.85
CA ARG A 173 -40.55 6.41 43.04
C ARG A 173 -41.38 7.49 43.72
N THR A 174 -42.55 7.79 43.15
CA THR A 174 -43.63 8.41 43.92
C THR A 174 -44.36 7.29 44.65
N LYS A 175 -44.10 7.15 45.95
CA LYS A 175 -45.07 6.58 46.88
C LYS A 175 -45.38 7.66 47.91
N SER A 176 -46.49 8.35 47.66
CA SER A 176 -47.28 8.96 48.71
C SER A 176 -48.06 7.85 49.40
N LEU A 177 -47.89 7.73 50.72
CA LEU A 177 -48.90 7.50 51.74
C LEU A 177 -48.21 7.60 53.10
#